data_AF-A0A0A2HVG1-F1
#
_entry.id   AF-A0A0A2HVG1-F1
#
_cell.length_a   1.000
_cell.length_b   1.000
_cell.length_c   1.000
_cell.angle_alpha   90.00
_cell.angle_beta   90.00
_cell.angle_gamma   90.00
#
_symmetry.space_group_name_H-M   'P 1'
#
loop_
_entity.id
_entity.type
_entity.pdbx_description
1 polymer ?
#
loop_
_entity_poly.entity_id
_entity_poly.type
_entity_poly.pdbx_seq_one_letter_code
_entity_poly.pdbx_strand_id
1 'polypeptide(L)'
;MKKKAPELRKKALKAEKREQAMIEGILEGSPDGIGVVVIRLECGCRKMAAVARDGEPASKIIMYRDMAESICDKCKQDNGAFVRVTESFIHWVEPAPSEEDQETIYRKVLGSQPSH
;
A
#
# COMPACT_ATOMS: atom_id res chain seq x y z
N MET A 1 -39.73 -8.77 5.43
CA MET A 1 -38.34 -9.30 5.53
C MET A 1 -37.48 -8.60 4.49
N LYS A 2 -36.64 -7.64 4.87
CA LYS A 2 -35.68 -7.00 3.95
C LYS A 2 -34.31 -7.63 4.19
N LYS A 3 -33.86 -8.47 3.26
CA LYS A 3 -32.52 -9.08 3.32
C LYS A 3 -31.48 -7.96 3.18
N LYS A 4 -30.78 -7.61 4.26
CA LYS A 4 -29.57 -6.79 4.20
C LYS A 4 -28.52 -7.59 3.45
N ALA A 5 -27.97 -7.02 2.38
CA ALA A 5 -26.78 -7.54 1.74
C ALA A 5 -25.66 -7.69 2.78
N PRO A 6 -24.85 -8.76 2.74
CA PRO A 6 -23.75 -8.91 3.68
C PRO A 6 -22.75 -7.77 3.43
N GLU A 7 -22.65 -6.85 4.39
CA GLU A 7 -21.56 -5.88 4.45
C GLU A 7 -20.25 -6.67 4.51
N LEU A 8 -19.57 -6.77 3.36
CA LEU A 8 -18.15 -7.10 3.30
C LEU A 8 -17.42 -5.95 4.00
N ARG A 9 -17.43 -5.95 5.34
CA ARG A 9 -16.43 -5.24 6.13
C ARG A 9 -15.09 -5.86 5.77
N LYS A 10 -14.46 -5.39 4.69
CA LYS A 10 -13.02 -5.56 4.45
C LYS A 10 -12.38 -5.20 5.78
N LYS A 11 -11.82 -6.17 6.51
CA LYS A 11 -10.95 -5.86 7.65
C LYS A 11 -9.97 -4.80 7.14
N ALA A 12 -10.03 -3.60 7.69
CA ALA A 12 -9.13 -2.53 7.29
C ALA A 12 -7.71 -3.06 7.48
N LEU A 13 -7.02 -3.35 6.38
CA LEU A 13 -5.63 -3.78 6.42
C LEU A 13 -4.86 -2.59 7.00
N LYS A 14 -4.17 -2.83 8.10
CA LYS A 14 -3.39 -1.83 8.81
C LYS A 14 -1.91 -2.18 8.65
N ALA A 15 -1.10 -1.13 8.63
CA ALA A 15 0.34 -1.27 8.71
C ALA A 15 0.70 -2.06 9.99
N GLU A 16 1.56 -3.05 9.83
CA GLU A 16 2.16 -3.75 10.96
C GLU A 16 3.17 -2.83 11.65
N LYS A 17 3.42 -3.06 12.95
CA LYS A 17 4.42 -2.29 13.72
C LYS A 17 5.81 -2.26 13.04
N ARG A 18 6.15 -3.30 12.29
CA ARG A 18 7.40 -3.41 11.53
C ARG A 18 7.42 -2.54 10.26
N GLU A 19 6.26 -2.29 9.68
CA GLU A 19 6.09 -1.44 8.50
C GLU A 19 6.10 0.04 8.89
N GLN A 20 5.66 0.35 10.10
CA GLN A 20 5.48 1.73 10.55
C GLN A 20 6.77 2.58 10.51
N ALA A 21 7.91 2.03 10.95
CA ALA A 21 9.19 2.75 10.88
C ALA A 21 9.61 3.04 9.43
N MET A 22 9.33 2.13 8.49
CA MET A 22 9.61 2.34 7.08
C MET A 22 8.68 3.38 6.46
N ILE A 23 7.39 3.34 6.83
CA ILE A 23 6.38 4.31 6.41
C ILE A 23 6.78 5.72 6.86
N GLU A 24 7.16 5.88 8.13
CA GLU A 24 7.61 7.15 8.68
C GLU A 24 8.86 7.68 7.95
N GLY A 25 9.87 6.83 7.72
CA GLY A 25 11.07 7.23 6.98
C GLY A 25 10.79 7.61 5.51
N ILE A 26 9.85 6.94 4.85
CA ILE A 26 9.42 7.31 3.48
C ILE A 26 8.77 8.70 3.49
N LEU A 27 7.90 8.97 4.46
CA LEU A 27 7.17 10.24 4.56
C LEU A 27 8.08 11.40 4.95
N GLU A 28 9.06 11.17 5.82
CA GLU A 28 10.08 12.17 6.16
C GLU A 28 10.83 12.67 4.92
N GLY A 29 11.10 11.77 3.97
CA GLY A 29 11.73 12.10 2.68
C GLY A 29 10.76 12.60 1.60
N SER A 30 9.45 12.62 1.86
CA SER A 30 8.40 12.87 0.86
C SER A 30 7.38 13.89 1.38
N PRO A 31 7.70 15.21 1.37
CA PRO A 31 6.88 16.25 2.00
C PRO A 31 5.46 16.37 1.43
N ASP A 32 5.26 15.99 0.16
CA ASP A 32 3.96 16.01 -0.50
C ASP A 32 3.14 14.72 -0.27
N GLY A 33 3.72 13.74 0.44
CA GLY A 33 3.11 12.44 0.73
C GLY A 33 1.99 12.55 1.74
N ILE A 34 0.76 12.23 1.32
CA ILE A 34 -0.44 12.16 2.18
C ILE A 34 -0.75 10.74 2.67
N GLY A 35 0.07 9.78 2.26
CA GLY A 35 -0.01 8.38 2.67
C GLY A 35 1.08 7.56 2.01
N VAL A 36 1.18 6.29 2.40
CA VAL A 36 2.12 5.33 1.84
C VAL A 36 1.37 4.11 1.34
N VAL A 37 1.55 3.80 0.06
CA VAL A 37 1.08 2.56 -0.54
C VAL A 37 1.92 1.42 0.01
N VAL A 38 1.27 0.37 0.49
CA VAL A 38 1.94 -0.84 0.99
C VAL A 38 1.46 -2.04 0.19
N ILE A 39 2.39 -2.74 -0.45
CA ILE A 39 2.15 -3.98 -1.19
C ILE A 39 2.97 -5.10 -0.55
N ARG A 40 2.29 -6.14 -0.08
CA ARG A 40 2.92 -7.35 0.46
C ARG A 40 2.99 -8.41 -0.63
N LEU A 41 4.15 -9.06 -0.74
CA LEU A 41 4.40 -10.14 -1.68
C LEU A 41 4.46 -11.47 -0.93
N GLU A 42 4.06 -12.56 -1.60
CA GLU A 42 4.08 -13.91 -1.03
C GLU A 42 5.47 -14.36 -0.51
N CYS A 43 6.55 -13.79 -1.05
CA CYS A 43 7.92 -14.09 -0.65
C CYS A 43 8.37 -13.33 0.62
N GLY A 44 7.47 -12.58 1.26
CA GLY A 44 7.72 -11.76 2.44
C GLY A 44 8.44 -10.45 2.15
N CYS A 45 8.67 -10.10 0.89
CA CYS A 45 9.13 -8.77 0.51
C CYS A 45 7.94 -7.81 0.47
N ARG A 46 8.21 -6.53 0.70
CA ARG A 46 7.22 -5.46 0.64
C ARG A 46 7.67 -4.40 -0.34
N LYS A 47 6.73 -3.81 -1.07
CA LYS A 47 6.94 -2.58 -1.85
C LYS A 47 6.17 -1.45 -1.23
N MET A 48 6.81 -0.29 -1.12
CA MET A 48 6.21 0.90 -0.56
C MET A 48 6.57 2.14 -1.37
N ALA A 49 5.64 3.09 -1.43
CA ALA A 49 5.87 4.41 -2.00
C ALA A 49 4.91 5.43 -1.39
N ALA A 50 5.36 6.65 -1.15
CA ALA A 50 4.49 7.75 -0.78
C ALA A 50 3.58 8.12 -1.95
N VAL A 51 2.36 8.56 -1.64
CA VAL A 51 1.37 9.02 -2.61
C VAL A 51 0.95 10.45 -2.31
N ALA A 52 0.85 11.28 -3.35
CA ALA A 52 0.37 12.66 -3.28
C ALA A 52 -1.16 12.73 -3.32
N ARG A 53 -1.71 13.93 -3.08
CA ARG A 53 -3.16 14.18 -3.01
C ARG A 53 -3.91 13.87 -4.30
N ASP A 54 -3.25 13.96 -5.44
CA ASP A 54 -3.78 13.62 -6.76
C ASP A 54 -3.64 12.13 -7.11
N GLY A 55 -3.07 11.32 -6.21
CA GLY A 55 -2.77 9.91 -6.44
C GLY A 55 -1.52 9.66 -7.28
N GLU A 56 -0.69 10.67 -7.55
CA GLU A 56 0.64 10.48 -8.15
C GLU A 56 1.67 10.01 -7.11
N PRO A 57 2.76 9.34 -7.54
CA PRO A 57 3.85 8.98 -6.64
C PRO A 57 4.54 10.22 -6.06
N ALA A 58 4.60 10.32 -4.73
CA ALA A 58 5.36 11.35 -4.02
C ALA A 58 6.79 10.89 -3.66
N SER A 59 7.11 9.61 -3.88
CA SER A 59 8.44 9.04 -3.66
C SER A 59 8.82 8.02 -4.73
N LYS A 60 10.09 7.62 -4.75
CA LYS A 60 10.51 6.40 -5.44
C LYS A 60 9.92 5.17 -4.74
N ILE A 61 9.74 4.09 -5.50
CA ILE A 61 9.36 2.79 -4.95
C ILE A 61 10.54 2.23 -4.15
N ILE A 62 10.29 1.92 -2.89
CA ILE A 62 11.20 1.20 -2.01
C ILE A 62 10.74 -0.24 -1.89
N MET A 63 11.67 -1.18 -2.01
CA MET A 63 11.40 -2.58 -1.77
C MET A 63 12.33 -3.10 -0.69
N TYR A 64 11.78 -3.80 0.29
CA TYR A 64 12.56 -4.33 1.41
C TYR A 64 11.97 -5.63 1.94
N ARG A 65 12.70 -6.26 2.85
CA ARG A 65 12.28 -7.47 3.57
C ARG A 65 12.70 -7.34 5.02
N ASP A 66 11.80 -7.66 5.95
CA ASP A 66 12.09 -7.55 7.39
C ASP A 66 13.30 -8.41 7.76
N MET A 67 14.18 -7.84 8.59
CA MET A 67 15.37 -8.51 9.14
C MET A 67 16.32 -9.08 8.08
N ALA A 68 16.32 -8.49 6.86
CA ALA A 68 17.21 -8.88 5.78
C ALA A 68 17.98 -7.66 5.27
N GLU A 69 19.22 -7.87 4.87
CA GLU A 69 20.06 -6.82 4.26
C GLU A 69 19.60 -6.46 2.84
N SER A 70 18.91 -7.38 2.16
CA SER A 70 18.41 -7.17 0.80
C SER A 70 17.11 -7.92 0.52
N ILE A 71 16.43 -7.51 -0.57
CA ILE A 71 15.28 -8.23 -1.12
C ILE A 71 15.68 -9.62 -1.65
N CYS A 72 14.72 -10.53 -1.78
CA CYS A 72 15.00 -11.88 -2.29
C CYS A 72 15.37 -11.87 -3.78
N ASP A 73 16.04 -12.92 -4.26
CA ASP A 73 16.52 -12.99 -5.64
C ASP A 73 15.40 -12.92 -6.68
N LYS A 74 14.23 -13.49 -6.37
CA LYS A 74 13.06 -13.36 -7.25
C LYS A 74 12.65 -11.90 -7.43
N CYS A 75 12.62 -11.13 -6.34
CA CYS A 75 12.30 -9.69 -6.39
C CYS A 75 13.40 -8.88 -7.09
N LYS A 76 14.67 -9.30 -7.04
CA LYS A 76 15.75 -8.68 -7.84
C LYS A 76 15.55 -8.93 -9.34
N GLN A 77 14.96 -10.06 -9.71
CA GLN A 77 14.74 -10.45 -11.11
C GLN A 77 13.49 -9.82 -11.72
N ASP A 78 12.36 -9.86 -11.01
CA ASP A 78 11.06 -9.46 -11.55
C ASP A 78 10.50 -8.17 -10.94
N ASN A 79 11.31 -7.51 -10.11
CA ASN A 79 10.93 -6.31 -9.38
C ASN A 79 9.63 -6.46 -8.58
N GLY A 80 9.30 -7.66 -8.08
CA GLY A 80 8.08 -7.88 -7.30
C GLY A 80 6.81 -7.98 -8.15
N ALA A 81 6.80 -8.86 -9.16
CA ALA A 81 5.70 -8.98 -10.12
C ALA A 81 4.30 -8.97 -9.49
N PHE A 82 3.35 -8.29 -10.14
CA PHE A 82 1.98 -8.07 -9.63
C PHE A 82 1.23 -9.37 -9.30
N VAL A 83 1.46 -10.43 -10.07
CA VAL A 83 0.85 -11.76 -9.87
C VAL A 83 1.16 -12.40 -8.50
N ARG A 84 2.12 -11.85 -7.74
CA ARG A 84 2.54 -12.34 -6.42
C ARG A 84 2.07 -11.47 -5.26
N VAL A 85 1.28 -10.45 -5.53
CA VAL A 85 0.73 -9.56 -4.50
C VAL A 85 -0.29 -10.33 -3.68
N THR A 86 -0.08 -10.41 -2.38
CA THR A 86 -1.02 -11.04 -1.44
C THR A 86 -1.95 -10.01 -0.81
N GLU A 87 -1.43 -8.82 -0.52
CA GLU A 87 -2.18 -7.73 0.10
C GLU A 87 -1.70 -6.38 -0.43
N SER A 88 -2.62 -5.43 -0.58
CA SER A 88 -2.31 -4.06 -0.97
C SER A 88 -3.28 -3.07 -0.32
N PHE A 89 -2.73 -2.01 0.28
CA PHE A 89 -3.51 -0.95 0.91
C PHE A 89 -2.73 0.37 0.92
N ILE A 90 -3.40 1.46 1.30
CA ILE A 90 -2.76 2.75 1.53
C ILE A 90 -2.84 3.03 3.02
N HIS A 91 -1.69 3.31 3.64
CA HIS A 91 -1.61 3.85 4.99
C HIS A 91 -1.68 5.36 4.93
N TRP A 92 -2.81 5.94 5.34
CA TRP A 92 -3.02 7.38 5.37
C TRP A 92 -2.38 8.01 6.60
N VAL A 93 -1.78 9.19 6.42
CA VAL A 93 -1.35 10.04 7.54
C VAL A 93 -2.44 11.06 7.89
N GLU A 94 -2.45 11.47 9.15
CA GLU A 94 -3.38 12.48 9.63
C GLU A 94 -2.90 13.90 9.26
N PRO A 95 -3.80 14.79 8.80
CA PRO A 95 -5.22 14.54 8.55
C PRO A 95 -5.44 13.71 7.28
N ALA A 96 -6.16 12.59 7.41
CA ALA A 96 -6.45 11.74 6.26
C ALA A 96 -7.37 12.46 5.24
N PRO A 97 -7.28 12.14 3.94
CA PRO A 97 -8.22 12.66 2.94
C PRO A 97 -9.65 12.20 3.24
N SER A 98 -10.64 12.85 2.61
CA SER A 98 -12.03 12.40 2.69
C SER A 98 -12.19 10.96 2.16
N GLU A 99 -13.22 10.24 2.58
CA GLU A 99 -13.46 8.87 2.09
C GLU A 99 -13.60 8.80 0.56
N GLU A 100 -14.19 9.83 -0.06
CA GLU A 100 -14.33 9.96 -1.51
C GLU A 100 -12.97 10.15 -2.20
N ASP A 101 -12.11 11.00 -1.64
CA ASP A 101 -10.75 11.20 -2.15
C ASP A 101 -9.91 9.93 -1.97
N GLN A 102 -10.03 9.26 -0.80
CA GLN A 102 -9.34 8.00 -0.54
C GLN A 102 -9.74 6.93 -1.55
N GLU A 103 -11.03 6.80 -1.88
CA GLU A 103 -11.50 5.85 -2.88
C GLU A 103 -10.96 6.18 -4.28
N THR A 104 -10.97 7.46 -4.65
CA THR A 104 -10.44 7.94 -5.95
C THR A 104 -8.96 7.63 -6.09
N ILE A 105 -8.16 7.97 -5.07
CA ILE A 105 -6.73 7.69 -5.03
C ILE A 105 -6.50 6.17 -5.04
N TYR A 106 -7.24 5.41 -4.24
CA TYR A 106 -7.11 3.96 -4.17
C TYR A 106 -7.30 3.31 -5.55
N ARG A 107 -8.35 3.69 -6.28
CA ARG A 107 -8.63 3.17 -7.63
C ARG A 107 -7.54 3.56 -8.63
N LYS A 108 -7.01 4.78 -8.55
CA LYS A 108 -5.92 5.24 -9.42
C LYS A 108 -4.62 4.47 -9.17
N VAL A 109 -4.28 4.28 -7.89
CA VAL A 109 -2.97 3.77 -7.47
C VAL A 109 -2.90 2.25 -7.47
N LEU A 110 -3.92 1.58 -6.92
CA LEU A 110 -3.97 0.12 -6.78
C LEU A 110 -4.82 -0.55 -7.86
N GLY A 111 -5.47 0.24 -8.71
CA GLY A 111 -6.44 -0.23 -9.69
C GLY A 111 -7.79 -0.58 -9.05
N SER A 112 -8.77 -0.88 -9.91
CA SER A 112 -9.97 -1.59 -9.49
C SER A 112 -9.66 -3.08 -9.48
N GLN A 113 -9.75 -3.74 -8.31
CA GLN A 113 -9.74 -5.19 -8.26
C GLN A 113 -10.84 -5.72 -9.20
N PRO A 114 -10.57 -6.66 -10.11
CA PRO A 114 -11.66 -7.38 -10.75
C PRO A 114 -12.41 -8.11 -9.64
N SER A 115 -13.71 -7.84 -9.54
CA SER A 115 -14.64 -8.68 -8.79
C SER A 115 -14.63 -10.06 -9.46
N HIS A 116 -13.84 -10.99 -8.91
CA HIS A 116 -13.96 -12.42 -9.20
C HIS A 116 -14.95 -13.04 -8.22
#